data_AF-A0A7V4WKH9-F1
#
_entry.id   AF-A0A7V4WKH9-F1
#
_cell.length_a   1.000
_cell.length_b   1.000
_cell.length_c   1.000
_cell.angle_alpha   90.00
_cell.angle_beta   90.00
_cell.angle_gamma   90.00
#
_symmetry.space_group_name_H-M   'P 1'
#
loop_
_entity.id
_entity.type
_entity.pdbx_description
1 polymer ?
#
loop_
_entity_poly.entity_id
_entity_poly.type
_entity_poly.pdbx_seq_one_letter_code
_entity_poly.pdbx_strand_id
1 'polypeptide(L)'
;MSFLVHLAFFAGWVGSRIAFPSSWVSSSVGIAWFILFLSTALYFAVFSWKRRASPLQGLGYGIVAAIHYPEFLWKLKPRLDLSWEEKKQLLALSPAITHVSRPSSLLCPFCKIEIKHVLVALSGEGIGVRRRPVFCPRCQTRLDCCRFCVFFEPRSGHLLGWGEDLTSGRCTLIKKHQSVDEICSSSVAQKLKEMGWHTLYAGLAIPDSFSPPEECRTFQFDERKTLLERLPCMGKERVLLLRLEEAIYSQPSSSSRSG
;
A
#
# COMPACT_ATOMS: atom_id res chain seq x y z
N MET A 1 -0.86 -13.55 16.03
CA MET A 1 -2.28 -13.86 16.34
C MET A 1 -3.13 -12.73 15.78
N SER A 2 -4.26 -13.05 15.13
CA SER A 2 -5.14 -12.02 14.55
C SER A 2 -6.16 -11.56 15.59
N PHE A 3 -6.72 -10.36 15.41
CA PHE A 3 -7.83 -9.84 16.23
C PHE A 3 -8.98 -10.85 16.38
N LEU A 4 -9.25 -11.64 15.34
CA LEU A 4 -10.26 -12.70 15.35
C LEU A 4 -9.98 -13.79 16.38
N VAL A 5 -8.71 -14.10 16.67
CA VAL A 5 -8.34 -15.06 17.72
C VAL A 5 -8.62 -14.48 19.11
N HIS A 6 -8.34 -13.19 19.33
CA HIS A 6 -8.67 -12.51 20.58
C HIS A 6 -10.18 -12.39 20.78
N LEU A 7 -10.93 -12.10 19.70
CA LEU A 7 -12.39 -12.00 19.71
C LEU A 7 -13.04 -13.37 19.94
N ALA A 8 -12.60 -14.41 19.22
CA ALA A 8 -13.11 -15.77 19.40
C ALA A 8 -12.83 -16.31 20.80
N PHE A 9 -11.64 -16.01 21.34
CA PHE A 9 -11.31 -16.34 22.72
C PHE A 9 -12.21 -15.59 23.71
N PHE A 10 -12.38 -14.27 23.54
CA PHE A 10 -13.24 -13.47 24.41
C PHE A 10 -14.69 -13.96 24.38
N ALA A 11 -15.24 -14.22 23.20
CA ALA A 11 -16.58 -14.78 23.03
C ALA A 11 -16.72 -16.18 23.65
N GLY A 12 -15.73 -17.05 23.45
CA GLY A 12 -15.69 -18.38 24.07
C GLY A 12 -15.58 -18.31 25.60
N TRP A 13 -14.80 -17.37 26.13
CA TRP A 13 -14.65 -17.14 27.56
C TRP A 13 -15.94 -16.62 28.19
N VAL A 14 -16.59 -15.62 27.59
CA VAL A 14 -17.90 -15.13 28.00
C VAL A 14 -18.96 -16.24 27.91
N GLY A 15 -18.99 -17.01 26.83
CA GLY A 15 -19.87 -18.17 26.69
C GLY A 15 -19.63 -19.23 27.77
N SER A 16 -18.37 -19.50 28.13
CA SER A 16 -18.02 -20.45 29.19
C SER A 16 -18.46 -19.98 30.58
N ARG A 17 -18.44 -18.66 30.85
CA ARG A 17 -18.97 -18.05 32.09
C ARG A 17 -20.47 -18.27 32.23
N ILE A 18 -21.19 -18.28 31.11
CA ILE A 18 -22.64 -18.48 31.06
C ILE A 18 -22.99 -19.98 31.22
N ALA A 19 -22.23 -20.88 30.58
CA ALA A 19 -22.51 -22.32 30.56
C ALA A 19 -21.99 -23.07 31.80
N PHE A 20 -20.90 -22.62 32.43
CA PHE A 20 -20.26 -23.28 33.58
C PHE A 20 -19.98 -22.25 34.69
N PRO A 21 -20.95 -21.99 35.57
CA PRO A 21 -20.85 -20.93 36.59
C PRO A 21 -19.85 -21.25 37.72
N SER A 22 -19.23 -22.44 37.72
CA SER A 22 -18.13 -22.76 38.65
C SER A 22 -16.95 -21.81 38.40
N SER A 23 -16.74 -20.89 39.33
CA SER A 23 -15.96 -19.66 39.16
C SER A 23 -14.45 -19.85 38.96
N TRP A 24 -13.90 -21.01 39.31
CA TRP A 24 -12.45 -21.23 39.34
C TRP A 24 -11.83 -21.46 37.97
N VAL A 25 -12.33 -22.42 37.18
CA VAL A 25 -11.75 -22.74 35.85
C VAL A 25 -11.85 -21.55 34.89
N SER A 26 -12.99 -20.87 34.87
CA SER A 26 -13.19 -19.68 34.02
C SER A 26 -12.29 -18.51 34.43
N SER A 27 -12.00 -18.36 35.74
CA SER A 27 -11.10 -17.30 36.20
C SER A 27 -9.64 -17.62 35.88
N SER A 28 -9.19 -18.86 36.06
CA SER A 28 -7.82 -19.29 35.71
C SER A 28 -7.51 -19.13 34.21
N VAL A 29 -8.46 -19.47 33.34
CA VAL A 29 -8.30 -19.29 31.88
C VAL A 29 -8.21 -17.81 31.49
N GLY A 30 -9.04 -16.96 32.11
CA GLY A 30 -8.98 -15.51 31.89
C GLY A 30 -7.67 -14.89 32.36
N ILE A 31 -7.19 -15.30 33.54
CA ILE A 31 -5.89 -14.87 34.09
C ILE A 31 -4.74 -15.33 33.20
N ALA A 32 -4.72 -16.59 32.78
CA ALA A 32 -3.68 -17.13 31.90
C ALA A 32 -3.61 -16.37 30.56
N TRP A 33 -4.77 -16.06 29.97
CA TRP A 33 -4.82 -15.25 28.75
C TRP A 33 -4.36 -13.82 28.98
N PHE A 34 -4.75 -13.19 30.10
CA PHE A 34 -4.30 -11.83 30.43
C PHE A 34 -2.78 -11.78 30.61
N ILE A 35 -2.19 -12.78 31.27
CA ILE A 35 -0.75 -12.94 31.41
C ILE A 35 -0.10 -13.14 30.03
N LEU A 36 -0.67 -13.97 29.16
CA LEU A 36 -0.16 -14.17 27.79
C LEU A 36 -0.22 -12.87 26.96
N PHE A 37 -1.33 -12.13 27.06
CA PHE A 37 -1.48 -10.84 26.41
C PHE A 37 -0.46 -9.83 26.91
N LEU A 38 -0.34 -9.67 28.24
CA LEU A 38 0.56 -8.71 28.86
C LEU A 38 2.03 -9.05 28.58
N SER A 39 2.40 -10.34 28.64
CA SER A 39 3.75 -10.79 28.30
C SER A 39 4.09 -10.56 26.83
N THR A 40 3.14 -10.82 25.91
CA THR A 40 3.30 -10.51 24.48
C THR A 40 3.47 -9.01 24.24
N ALA A 41 2.61 -8.19 24.85
CA ALA A 41 2.69 -6.74 24.74
C ALA A 41 4.01 -6.19 25.29
N LEU A 42 4.44 -6.67 26.47
CA LEU A 42 5.70 -6.26 27.08
C LEU A 42 6.91 -6.68 26.24
N TYR A 43 6.90 -7.90 25.69
CA TYR A 43 7.95 -8.37 24.79
C TYR A 43 8.14 -7.44 23.59
N PHE A 44 7.06 -7.07 22.90
CA PHE A 44 7.12 -6.18 21.75
C PHE A 44 7.40 -4.71 22.12
N ALA A 45 7.02 -4.28 23.32
CA ALA A 45 7.41 -2.97 23.84
C ALA A 45 8.91 -2.89 24.08
N VAL A 46 9.49 -3.87 24.78
CA VAL A 46 10.93 -3.97 25.02
C VAL A 46 11.69 -4.09 23.69
N PHE A 47 11.20 -4.89 22.75
CA PHE A 47 11.75 -4.98 21.40
C PHE A 47 11.80 -3.60 20.73
N SER A 48 10.70 -2.85 20.78
CA SER A 48 10.61 -1.53 20.15
C SER A 48 11.54 -0.50 20.82
N TRP A 49 11.66 -0.53 22.15
CA TRP A 49 12.58 0.34 22.90
C TRP A 49 14.04 0.09 22.53
N LYS A 50 14.44 -1.19 22.42
CA LYS A 50 15.79 -1.56 21.95
C LYS A 50 16.08 -1.08 20.53
N ARG A 51 15.06 -0.70 19.77
CA ARG A 51 15.12 -0.17 18.39
C ARG A 51 14.77 1.31 18.33
N ARG A 52 15.05 2.04 19.42
CA ARG A 52 14.95 3.51 19.58
C ARG A 52 13.53 4.09 19.54
N ALA A 53 12.48 3.28 19.74
CA ALA A 53 11.16 3.83 20.04
C ALA A 53 11.15 4.43 21.46
N SER A 54 10.42 5.54 21.66
CA SER A 54 10.24 6.09 23.02
C SER A 54 9.47 5.11 23.93
N PRO A 55 9.56 5.23 25.26
CA PRO A 55 8.85 4.36 26.20
C PRO A 55 7.34 4.21 25.87
N LEU A 56 6.66 5.33 25.67
CA LEU A 56 5.23 5.38 25.34
C LEU A 56 4.94 4.77 23.96
N GLN A 57 5.77 5.07 22.96
CA GLN A 57 5.61 4.52 21.62
C GLN A 57 5.79 3.00 21.61
N GLY A 58 6.79 2.49 22.32
CA GLY A 58 7.03 1.06 22.44
C GLY A 58 5.87 0.33 23.15
N LEU A 59 5.31 0.89 24.23
CA LEU A 59 4.10 0.33 24.85
C LEU A 59 2.93 0.28 23.85
N GLY A 60 2.69 1.37 23.12
CA GLY A 60 1.68 1.41 22.07
C GLY A 60 1.91 0.34 21.00
N TYR A 61 3.15 0.16 20.55
CA TYR A 61 3.52 -0.86 19.58
C TYR A 61 3.35 -2.27 20.13
N GLY A 62 3.65 -2.47 21.42
CA GLY A 62 3.43 -3.73 22.12
C GLY A 62 1.96 -4.12 22.17
N ILE A 63 1.09 -3.17 22.53
CA ILE A 63 -0.36 -3.37 22.52
C ILE A 63 -0.86 -3.68 21.10
N VAL A 64 -0.42 -2.91 20.10
CA VAL A 64 -0.80 -3.18 18.69
C VAL A 64 -0.33 -4.57 18.25
N ALA A 65 0.87 -4.99 18.61
CA ALA A 65 1.38 -6.32 18.28
C ALA A 65 0.57 -7.44 18.95
N ALA A 66 0.14 -7.22 20.19
CA ALA A 66 -0.67 -8.17 20.95
C ALA A 66 -2.10 -8.28 20.43
N ILE A 67 -2.70 -7.19 19.92
CA ILE A 67 -4.09 -7.18 19.40
C ILE A 67 -4.13 -7.52 17.90
N HIS A 68 -3.24 -6.92 17.12
CA HIS A 68 -3.23 -6.95 15.66
C HIS A 68 -1.80 -7.05 15.12
N TYR A 69 -1.20 -8.22 15.33
CA TYR A 69 0.18 -8.51 14.91
C TYR A 69 0.51 -8.10 13.45
N PRO A 70 -0.35 -8.30 12.44
CA PRO A 70 -0.05 -7.87 11.07
C PRO A 70 0.17 -6.35 10.93
N GLU A 71 -0.52 -5.52 11.72
CA GLU A 71 -0.36 -4.06 11.69
C GLU A 71 1.02 -3.68 12.22
N PHE A 72 1.40 -4.30 13.35
CA PHE A 72 2.74 -4.16 13.89
C PHE A 72 3.80 -4.62 12.89
N LEU A 73 3.64 -5.81 12.30
CA LEU A 73 4.63 -6.42 11.42
C LEU A 73 4.87 -5.60 10.14
N TRP A 74 3.82 -5.08 9.51
CA TRP A 74 3.92 -4.48 8.17
C TRP A 74 3.95 -2.96 8.14
N LYS A 75 3.54 -2.28 9.22
CA LYS A 75 3.53 -0.80 9.27
C LYS A 75 4.42 -0.22 10.36
N LEU A 76 4.49 -0.85 11.52
CA LEU A 76 5.23 -0.30 12.66
C LEU A 76 6.68 -0.80 12.70
N LYS A 77 6.88 -2.11 12.66
CA LYS A 77 8.21 -2.75 12.69
C LYS A 77 9.16 -2.22 11.60
N PRO A 78 8.75 -2.00 10.33
CA PRO A 78 9.63 -1.44 9.31
C PRO A 78 10.14 -0.02 9.58
N ARG A 79 9.48 0.72 10.49
CA ARG A 79 9.86 2.10 10.86
C ARG A 79 10.87 2.15 12.01
N LEU A 80 11.12 1.01 12.65
CA LEU A 80 12.10 0.88 13.72
C LEU A 80 13.52 0.77 13.14
N ASP A 81 14.53 1.05 13.97
CA ASP A 81 15.94 0.92 13.60
C ASP A 81 16.38 -0.56 13.63
N LEU A 82 15.93 -1.33 12.64
CA LEU A 82 16.16 -2.77 12.54
C LEU A 82 17.62 -3.10 12.18
N SER A 83 18.14 -4.20 12.76
CA SER A 83 19.41 -4.78 12.32
C SER A 83 19.31 -5.33 10.90
N TRP A 84 20.45 -5.58 10.25
CA TRP A 84 20.48 -6.12 8.89
C TRP A 84 19.78 -7.50 8.79
N GLU A 85 19.98 -8.37 9.78
CA GLU A 85 19.33 -9.68 9.89
C GLU A 85 17.81 -9.54 10.03
N GLU A 86 17.36 -8.61 10.86
CA GLU A 86 15.92 -8.35 11.06
C GLU A 86 15.26 -7.81 9.79
N LYS A 87 15.94 -6.92 9.07
CA LYS A 87 15.48 -6.42 7.77
C LYS A 87 15.37 -7.58 6.77
N LYS A 88 16.38 -8.45 6.68
CA LYS A 88 16.35 -9.64 5.82
C LYS A 88 15.22 -10.60 6.16
N GLN A 89 15.00 -10.89 7.45
CA GLN A 89 13.90 -11.74 7.88
C GLN A 89 12.55 -11.13 7.49
N LEU A 90 12.38 -9.81 7.66
CA LEU A 90 11.14 -9.13 7.29
C LEU A 90 10.90 -9.15 5.78
N LEU A 91 11.95 -8.95 4.97
CA LEU A 91 11.88 -9.08 3.53
C LEU A 91 11.57 -10.51 3.07
N ALA A 92 12.11 -11.53 3.75
CA ALA A 92 11.82 -12.93 3.45
C ALA A 92 10.35 -13.30 3.69
N LEU A 93 9.67 -12.61 4.60
CA LEU A 93 8.24 -12.77 4.86
C LEU A 93 7.35 -11.95 3.89
N SER A 94 7.92 -10.95 3.19
CA SER A 94 7.16 -10.05 2.32
C SER A 94 6.36 -10.71 1.17
N PRO A 95 6.72 -11.90 0.63
CA PRO A 95 5.90 -12.56 -0.38
C PRO A 95 4.48 -12.88 0.10
N ALA A 96 4.26 -13.01 1.42
CA ALA A 96 2.95 -13.26 2.01
C ALA A 96 1.93 -12.14 1.75
N ILE A 97 2.39 -10.91 1.51
CA ILE A 97 1.52 -9.75 1.21
C ILE A 97 1.72 -9.19 -0.20
N THR A 98 2.91 -9.33 -0.77
CA THR A 98 3.22 -8.79 -2.11
C THR A 98 2.99 -9.79 -3.24
N HIS A 99 2.89 -11.09 -2.93
CA HIS A 99 2.80 -12.21 -3.88
C HIS A 99 3.95 -12.24 -4.90
N VAL A 100 5.09 -11.66 -4.58
CA VAL A 100 6.29 -11.64 -5.41
C VAL A 100 7.52 -11.95 -4.56
N SER A 101 8.60 -12.38 -5.19
CA SER A 101 9.83 -12.74 -4.48
C SER A 101 10.51 -11.57 -3.77
N ARG A 102 10.34 -10.35 -4.28
CA ARG A 102 10.96 -9.13 -3.75
C ARG A 102 10.00 -7.94 -3.76
N PRO A 103 10.03 -7.03 -2.78
CA PRO A 103 9.18 -5.84 -2.77
C PRO A 103 9.31 -4.97 -4.02
N SER A 104 10.53 -4.86 -4.57
CA SER A 104 10.84 -4.15 -5.83
C SER A 104 10.33 -4.84 -7.09
N SER A 105 9.87 -6.08 -7.03
CA SER A 105 9.22 -6.74 -8.16
C SER A 105 7.76 -6.31 -8.30
N LEU A 106 7.08 -6.65 -9.39
CA LEU A 106 5.67 -6.42 -9.63
C LEU A 106 5.02 -7.69 -10.19
N LEU A 107 3.82 -8.04 -9.75
CA LEU A 107 3.08 -9.17 -10.31
C LEU A 107 2.21 -8.67 -11.47
N CYS A 108 2.35 -9.23 -12.67
CA CYS A 108 1.45 -8.87 -13.76
C CYS A 108 0.00 -9.27 -13.40
N PRO A 109 -0.99 -8.37 -13.45
CA PRO A 109 -2.35 -8.69 -13.04
C PRO A 109 -3.04 -9.65 -14.02
N PHE A 110 -2.61 -9.71 -15.27
CA PHE A 110 -3.20 -10.53 -16.33
C PHE A 110 -2.64 -11.95 -16.37
N CYS A 111 -1.32 -12.11 -16.57
CA CYS A 111 -0.70 -13.42 -16.75
C CYS A 111 0.06 -13.95 -15.51
N LYS A 112 0.01 -13.21 -14.40
CA LYS A 112 0.59 -13.56 -13.09
C LYS A 112 2.09 -13.84 -13.08
N ILE A 113 2.82 -13.36 -14.10
CA ILE A 113 4.29 -13.44 -14.09
C ILE A 113 4.87 -12.31 -13.24
N GLU A 114 5.94 -12.62 -12.50
CA GLU A 114 6.70 -11.63 -11.73
C GLU A 114 7.65 -10.86 -12.65
N ILE A 115 7.59 -9.53 -12.56
CA ILE A 115 8.47 -8.59 -13.26
C ILE A 115 9.44 -8.05 -12.23
N LYS A 116 10.71 -8.46 -12.32
CA LYS A 116 11.70 -8.23 -11.27
C LYS A 116 12.20 -6.79 -11.25
N HIS A 117 12.39 -6.23 -10.05
CA HIS A 117 13.10 -4.96 -9.84
C HIS A 117 12.58 -3.76 -10.63
N VAL A 118 11.26 -3.62 -10.76
CA VAL A 118 10.63 -2.51 -11.50
C VAL A 118 10.12 -1.40 -10.60
N LEU A 119 9.87 -1.67 -9.31
CA LEU A 119 9.30 -0.69 -8.37
C LEU A 119 10.39 0.07 -7.61
N VAL A 120 10.06 1.30 -7.23
CA VAL A 120 10.88 2.17 -6.39
C VAL A 120 9.99 2.97 -5.44
N ALA A 121 10.48 3.23 -4.23
CA ALA A 121 9.83 4.15 -3.31
C ALA A 121 10.11 5.60 -3.75
N LEU A 122 9.09 6.45 -3.75
CA LEU A 122 9.25 7.89 -3.98
C LEU A 122 9.59 8.60 -2.65
N SER A 123 9.98 9.88 -2.72
CA SER A 123 10.38 10.69 -1.56
C SER A 123 9.26 10.88 -0.49
N GLY A 124 8.03 10.47 -0.79
CA GLY A 124 6.90 10.39 0.14
C GLY A 124 6.36 8.96 0.32
N GLU A 125 5.06 8.81 0.50
CA GLU A 125 4.39 7.51 0.63
C GLU A 125 3.99 6.89 -0.72
N GLY A 126 4.67 7.28 -1.80
CA GLY A 126 4.34 6.84 -3.17
C GLY A 126 5.21 5.68 -3.66
N ILE A 127 4.64 4.88 -4.56
CA ILE A 127 5.37 3.85 -5.32
C ILE A 127 5.43 4.28 -6.78
N GLY A 128 6.64 4.37 -7.31
CA GLY A 128 6.89 4.64 -8.72
C GLY A 128 7.47 3.41 -9.43
N VAL A 129 7.94 3.63 -10.66
CA VAL A 129 8.67 2.64 -11.45
C VAL A 129 10.09 3.13 -11.72
N ARG A 130 11.08 2.22 -11.71
CA ARG A 130 12.49 2.54 -11.91
C ARG A 130 12.81 2.98 -13.34
N ARG A 131 12.19 2.33 -14.33
CA ARG A 131 12.40 2.60 -15.76
C ARG A 131 11.05 2.50 -16.47
N ARG A 132 10.88 3.33 -17.49
CA ARG A 132 9.68 3.35 -18.34
C ARG A 132 10.10 3.12 -19.79
N PRO A 133 9.28 2.45 -20.61
CA PRO A 133 8.01 1.80 -20.25
C PRO A 133 8.20 0.50 -19.43
N VAL A 134 7.19 0.11 -18.67
CA VAL A 134 7.17 -1.18 -17.95
C VAL A 134 6.22 -2.13 -18.67
N PHE A 135 6.78 -3.08 -19.39
CA PHE A 135 6.02 -4.13 -20.06
C PHE A 135 6.12 -5.46 -19.31
N CYS A 136 5.03 -6.20 -19.31
CA CYS A 136 5.04 -7.59 -18.92
C CYS A 136 5.81 -8.43 -19.95
N PRO A 137 6.82 -9.23 -19.54
CA PRO A 137 7.61 -10.01 -20.49
C PRO A 137 6.81 -11.12 -21.18
N ARG A 138 5.69 -11.57 -20.58
CA ARG A 138 4.86 -12.66 -21.11
C ARG A 138 3.72 -12.19 -21.99
N CYS A 139 2.89 -11.26 -21.50
CA CYS A 139 1.69 -10.80 -22.22
C CYS A 139 1.84 -9.41 -22.84
N GLN A 140 3.03 -8.80 -22.75
CA GLN A 140 3.35 -7.47 -23.32
C GLN A 140 2.45 -6.32 -22.84
N THR A 141 1.61 -6.54 -21.82
CA THR A 141 0.79 -5.47 -21.24
C THR A 141 1.66 -4.43 -20.55
N ARG A 142 1.38 -3.16 -20.83
CA ARG A 142 2.02 -2.02 -20.17
C ARG A 142 1.44 -1.79 -18.77
N LEU A 143 2.30 -1.57 -17.78
CA LEU A 143 1.91 -1.44 -16.36
C LEU A 143 2.21 -0.06 -15.76
N ASP A 144 2.96 0.79 -16.45
CA ASP A 144 3.17 2.21 -16.10
C ASP A 144 2.15 3.13 -16.81
N CYS A 145 0.88 2.73 -16.82
CA CYS A 145 -0.21 3.36 -17.55
C CYS A 145 -1.18 4.15 -16.66
N CYS A 146 -1.95 5.07 -17.26
CA CYS A 146 -2.76 6.04 -16.53
C CYS A 146 -3.80 5.39 -15.60
N ARG A 147 -4.41 4.26 -15.96
CA ARG A 147 -5.40 3.59 -15.09
C ARG A 147 -4.88 3.23 -13.71
N PHE A 148 -3.56 3.03 -13.57
CA PHE A 148 -2.93 2.73 -12.28
C PHE A 148 -2.33 3.96 -11.60
N CYS A 149 -2.36 5.13 -12.25
CA CYS A 149 -1.72 6.34 -11.78
C CYS A 149 -2.63 7.11 -10.80
N VAL A 150 -2.05 7.66 -9.73
CA VAL A 150 -2.78 8.53 -8.78
C VAL A 150 -3.32 9.81 -9.43
N PHE A 151 -2.65 10.30 -10.47
CA PHE A 151 -3.04 11.53 -11.19
C PHE A 151 -4.08 11.31 -12.28
N PHE A 152 -4.55 10.09 -12.49
CA PHE A 152 -5.61 9.79 -13.44
C PHE A 152 -6.97 9.92 -12.76
N GLU A 153 -7.81 10.80 -13.26
CA GLU A 153 -9.19 10.92 -12.82
C GLU A 153 -10.07 10.26 -13.89
N PRO A 154 -10.73 9.12 -13.59
CA PRO A 154 -11.58 8.44 -14.55
C PRO A 154 -12.76 9.34 -14.91
N ARG A 155 -13.26 9.21 -16.15
CA ARG A 155 -14.49 9.89 -16.54
C ARG A 155 -15.62 9.34 -15.68
N SER A 156 -16.36 10.20 -15.00
CA SER A 156 -17.47 9.79 -14.15
C SER A 156 -18.52 9.03 -14.98
N GLY A 157 -18.60 7.71 -14.77
CA GLY A 157 -19.73 6.89 -15.20
C GLY A 157 -20.98 7.28 -14.41
N HIS A 158 -22.15 7.00 -14.98
CA HIS A 158 -23.46 7.44 -14.51
C HIS A 158 -23.72 7.27 -13.00
N LEU A 159 -24.55 8.17 -12.47
CA LEU A 159 -24.99 8.45 -11.09
C LEU A 159 -25.48 7.26 -10.21
N LEU A 160 -25.33 6.00 -10.63
CA LEU A 160 -25.93 4.83 -10.00
C LEU A 160 -24.91 3.69 -9.87
N GLY A 161 -23.95 3.84 -8.95
CA GLY A 161 -23.39 2.74 -8.15
C GLY A 161 -22.62 1.57 -8.79
N TRP A 162 -22.45 1.50 -10.11
CA TRP A 162 -21.80 0.35 -10.77
C TRP A 162 -20.58 0.77 -11.60
N GLY A 163 -19.40 0.72 -10.98
CA GLY A 163 -18.08 0.76 -11.64
C GLY A 163 -17.61 2.14 -12.12
N GLU A 164 -16.40 2.53 -11.70
CA GLU A 164 -15.68 3.64 -12.35
C GLU A 164 -15.16 3.13 -13.70
N ASP A 165 -15.54 3.78 -14.80
CA ASP A 165 -14.97 3.48 -16.12
C ASP A 165 -13.52 3.96 -16.15
N LEU A 166 -12.59 3.00 -15.99
CA LEU A 166 -11.16 3.27 -16.01
C LEU A 166 -10.59 3.36 -17.43
N THR A 167 -11.38 3.24 -18.50
CA THR A 167 -10.87 3.25 -19.89
C THR A 167 -10.43 4.63 -20.36
N SER A 168 -11.13 5.68 -19.91
CA SER A 168 -10.87 7.06 -20.32
C SER A 168 -11.05 8.03 -19.14
N GLY A 169 -10.48 9.23 -19.25
CA GLY A 169 -10.53 10.20 -18.17
C GLY A 169 -9.65 11.41 -18.44
N ARG A 170 -9.07 11.98 -17.39
CA ARG A 170 -8.16 13.13 -17.49
C ARG A 170 -6.99 13.03 -16.53
N CYS A 171 -5.88 13.65 -16.89
CA CYS A 171 -4.74 13.81 -16.00
C CYS A 171 -4.92 15.06 -15.14
N THR A 172 -4.82 14.93 -13.82
CA THR A 172 -4.91 16.08 -12.90
C THR A 172 -3.59 16.85 -12.78
N LEU A 173 -2.46 16.21 -13.17
CA LEU A 173 -1.13 16.80 -13.10
C LEU A 173 -0.77 17.62 -14.35
N ILE A 174 -1.01 17.06 -15.54
CA ILE A 174 -0.70 17.72 -16.82
C ILE A 174 -1.91 18.56 -17.22
N LYS A 175 -1.74 19.87 -17.36
CA LYS A 175 -2.80 20.79 -17.75
C LYS A 175 -2.48 21.46 -19.07
N LYS A 176 -3.49 21.65 -19.92
CA LYS A 176 -3.38 22.32 -21.22
C LYS A 176 -4.63 23.16 -21.49
N HIS A 177 -4.47 24.17 -22.35
CA HIS A 177 -5.60 24.85 -22.96
C HIS A 177 -6.30 23.87 -23.92
N GLN A 178 -7.55 23.57 -23.64
CA GLN A 178 -8.39 22.66 -24.42
C GLN A 178 -9.71 23.38 -24.75
N SER A 179 -10.40 22.92 -25.79
CA SER A 179 -11.68 23.51 -26.18
C SER A 179 -12.72 23.30 -25.08
N VAL A 180 -13.58 24.29 -24.85
CA VAL A 180 -14.73 24.12 -23.94
C VAL A 180 -15.65 22.98 -24.37
N ASP A 181 -15.72 22.66 -25.67
CA ASP A 181 -16.52 21.54 -26.18
C ASP A 181 -15.97 20.17 -25.77
N GLU A 182 -14.66 20.06 -25.56
CA GLU A 182 -14.00 18.81 -25.20
C GLU A 182 -14.12 18.51 -23.71
N ILE A 183 -14.21 19.57 -22.88
CA ILE A 183 -14.15 19.46 -21.42
C ILE A 183 -15.54 19.51 -20.78
N CYS A 184 -16.44 20.32 -21.33
CA CYS A 184 -17.73 20.62 -20.72
C CYS A 184 -18.90 19.90 -21.42
N SER A 185 -20.01 19.73 -20.71
CA SER A 185 -21.27 19.33 -21.35
C SER A 185 -21.69 20.40 -22.36
N SER A 186 -22.41 20.01 -23.41
CA SER A 186 -22.79 20.93 -24.50
C SER A 186 -23.50 22.19 -23.99
N SER A 187 -24.35 22.07 -22.97
CA SER A 187 -25.05 23.22 -22.37
C SER A 187 -24.13 24.19 -21.63
N VAL A 188 -23.10 23.67 -20.96
CA VAL A 188 -22.10 24.50 -20.26
C VAL A 188 -21.11 25.10 -21.26
N ALA A 189 -20.68 24.31 -22.25
CA ALA A 189 -19.80 24.77 -23.33
C ALA A 189 -20.44 25.92 -24.11
N GLN A 190 -21.74 25.83 -24.44
CA GLN A 190 -22.45 26.90 -25.14
C GLN A 190 -22.46 28.19 -24.31
N LYS A 191 -22.83 28.12 -23.02
CA LYS A 191 -22.82 29.29 -22.12
C LYS A 191 -21.43 29.92 -21.99
N LEU A 192 -20.39 29.09 -21.89
CA LEU A 192 -19.01 29.58 -21.83
C LEU A 192 -18.61 30.33 -23.11
N LYS A 193 -18.99 29.81 -24.28
CA LYS A 193 -18.76 30.46 -25.56
C LYS A 193 -19.52 31.78 -25.69
N GLU A 194 -20.77 31.84 -25.23
CA GLU A 194 -21.58 33.07 -25.21
C GLU A 194 -20.93 34.15 -24.32
N MET A 195 -20.21 33.75 -23.27
CA MET A 195 -19.39 34.64 -22.42
C MET A 195 -18.00 34.96 -23.01
N GLY A 196 -17.68 34.50 -24.23
CA GLY A 196 -16.39 34.72 -24.89
C GLY A 196 -15.28 33.73 -24.51
N TRP A 197 -15.59 32.69 -23.73
CA TRP A 197 -14.62 31.66 -23.34
C TRP A 197 -14.66 30.49 -24.32
N HIS A 198 -13.66 30.42 -25.21
CA HIS A 198 -13.53 29.34 -26.19
C HIS A 198 -12.63 28.20 -25.72
N THR A 199 -11.72 28.48 -24.78
CA THR A 199 -10.79 27.48 -24.23
C THR A 199 -10.72 27.59 -22.71
N LEU A 200 -10.40 26.48 -22.06
CA LEU A 200 -10.14 26.42 -20.62
C LEU A 200 -8.82 25.72 -20.34
N TYR A 201 -8.14 26.17 -19.28
CA TYR A 201 -6.96 25.51 -18.76
C TYR A 201 -7.38 24.37 -17.83
N ALA A 202 -7.39 23.14 -18.35
CA ALA A 202 -7.88 21.96 -17.65
C ALA A 202 -6.89 20.79 -17.74
N GLY A 203 -7.15 19.74 -16.96
CA GLY A 203 -6.40 18.49 -17.02
C GLY A 203 -6.46 17.85 -18.41
N LEU A 204 -5.33 17.32 -18.89
CA LEU A 204 -5.21 16.71 -20.21
C LEU A 204 -6.17 15.52 -20.35
N ALA A 205 -7.01 15.51 -21.39
CA ALA A 205 -7.86 14.38 -21.70
C ALA A 205 -7.03 13.12 -22.03
N ILE A 206 -7.43 11.99 -21.46
CA ILE A 206 -6.84 10.67 -21.68
C ILE A 206 -7.92 9.80 -22.33
N PRO A 207 -7.89 9.62 -23.67
CA PRO A 207 -8.89 8.81 -24.37
C PRO A 207 -8.71 7.31 -24.12
N ASP A 208 -7.47 6.87 -23.88
CA ASP A 208 -7.11 5.50 -23.55
C ASP A 208 -6.17 5.48 -22.33
N SER A 209 -6.62 4.87 -21.23
CA SER A 209 -5.88 4.79 -19.97
C SER A 209 -4.78 3.74 -19.96
N PHE A 210 -4.71 2.86 -20.97
CA PHE A 210 -3.62 1.90 -21.13
C PHE A 210 -2.34 2.56 -21.66
N SER A 211 -2.45 3.77 -22.21
CA SER A 211 -1.35 4.51 -22.81
C SER A 211 -1.15 5.84 -22.08
N PRO A 212 -0.01 6.04 -21.38
CA PRO A 212 0.27 7.34 -20.79
C PRO A 212 0.54 8.39 -21.89
N PRO A 213 0.21 9.67 -21.67
CA PRO A 213 0.57 10.77 -22.56
C PRO A 213 2.08 10.83 -22.80
N GLU A 214 2.51 11.26 -24.00
CA GLU A 214 3.93 11.33 -24.37
C GLU A 214 4.77 12.23 -23.44
N GLU A 215 4.15 13.31 -22.96
CA GLU A 215 4.74 14.29 -22.05
C GLU A 215 4.75 13.84 -20.58
N CYS A 216 4.12 12.71 -20.25
CA CYS A 216 4.03 12.22 -18.88
C CYS A 216 5.38 11.73 -18.37
N ARG A 217 6.02 12.55 -17.52
CA ARG A 217 7.27 12.17 -16.82
C ARG A 217 7.05 11.61 -15.42
N THR A 218 5.90 11.91 -14.81
CA THR A 218 5.60 11.50 -13.44
C THR A 218 4.58 10.37 -13.41
N PHE A 219 4.92 9.27 -12.75
CA PHE A 219 4.03 8.14 -12.54
C PHE A 219 4.12 7.66 -11.10
N GLN A 220 2.97 7.49 -10.46
CA GLN A 220 2.85 6.96 -9.12
C GLN A 220 1.62 6.07 -9.06
N PHE A 221 1.79 4.87 -8.52
CA PHE A 221 0.68 3.93 -8.33
C PHE A 221 -0.36 4.46 -7.35
N ASP A 222 -1.62 4.24 -7.70
CA ASP A 222 -2.79 4.45 -6.85
C ASP A 222 -3.19 3.13 -6.20
N GLU A 223 -3.18 3.08 -4.86
CA GLU A 223 -3.50 1.87 -4.11
C GLU A 223 -4.91 1.35 -4.39
N ARG A 224 -5.90 2.24 -4.52
CA ARG A 224 -7.29 1.85 -4.76
C ARG A 224 -7.45 1.26 -6.15
N LYS A 225 -6.88 1.91 -7.18
CA LYS A 225 -7.01 1.43 -8.58
C LYS A 225 -6.24 0.13 -8.81
N THR A 226 -5.07 0.00 -8.18
CA THR A 226 -4.29 -1.25 -8.23
C THR A 226 -5.01 -2.39 -7.50
N LEU A 227 -5.66 -2.12 -6.37
CA LEU A 227 -6.47 -3.12 -5.65
C LEU A 227 -7.64 -3.64 -6.51
N LEU A 228 -8.38 -2.76 -7.18
CA LEU A 228 -9.47 -3.13 -8.10
C LEU A 228 -8.99 -4.08 -9.21
N GLU A 229 -7.73 -3.94 -9.61
CA GLU A 229 -7.10 -4.70 -10.68
C GLU A 229 -6.21 -5.84 -10.18
N ARG A 230 -6.38 -6.23 -8.91
CA ARG A 230 -5.70 -7.36 -8.27
C ARG A 230 -4.17 -7.25 -8.34
N LEU A 231 -3.65 -6.03 -8.32
CA LEU A 231 -2.24 -5.73 -8.06
C LEU A 231 -2.04 -5.63 -6.55
N PRO A 232 -1.40 -6.63 -5.91
CA PRO A 232 -1.35 -6.73 -4.47
C PRO A 232 -0.45 -5.67 -3.83
N CYS A 233 -0.87 -5.15 -2.67
CA CYS A 233 -0.05 -4.39 -1.74
C CYS A 233 0.67 -3.19 -2.37
N MET A 234 -0.02 -2.30 -3.09
CA MET A 234 0.62 -1.08 -3.65
C MET A 234 0.48 0.14 -2.71
N GLY A 235 0.20 -0.12 -1.43
CA GLY A 235 0.03 0.88 -0.38
C GLY A 235 1.30 1.16 0.43
N LYS A 236 1.09 1.75 1.61
CA LYS A 236 2.16 2.22 2.51
C LYS A 236 3.09 1.09 2.97
N GLU A 237 2.57 -0.11 3.16
CA GLU A 237 3.34 -1.29 3.59
C GLU A 237 4.46 -1.59 2.59
N ARG A 238 4.15 -1.57 1.29
CA ARG A 238 5.16 -1.85 0.26
C ARG A 238 6.16 -0.73 0.10
N VAL A 239 5.78 0.52 0.32
CA VAL A 239 6.74 1.63 0.39
C VAL A 239 7.78 1.38 1.50
N LEU A 240 7.33 0.97 2.68
CA LEU A 240 8.22 0.64 3.79
C LEU A 240 9.16 -0.53 3.43
N LEU A 241 8.62 -1.58 2.82
CA LEU A 241 9.43 -2.72 2.36
C LEU A 241 10.44 -2.34 1.27
N LEU A 242 10.07 -1.49 0.32
CA LEU A 242 10.98 -0.98 -0.71
C LEU A 242 12.13 -0.20 -0.10
N ARG A 243 11.86 0.65 0.89
CA ARG A 243 12.90 1.41 1.63
C ARG A 243 13.82 0.50 2.42
N LEU A 244 13.28 -0.56 3.04
CA LEU A 244 14.10 -1.57 3.71
C LEU A 244 15.00 -2.33 2.74
N GLU A 245 14.46 -2.71 1.58
CA GLU A 245 15.22 -3.36 0.51
C GLU A 245 16.36 -2.45 0.02
N GLU A 246 16.06 -1.19 -0.28
CA GLU A 246 17.03 -0.19 -0.67
C GLU A 246 18.11 0.03 0.40
N ALA A 247 17.73 0.13 1.69
CA ALA A 247 18.69 0.29 2.77
C ALA A 247 19.65 -0.90 2.93
N ILE A 248 19.26 -2.11 2.52
CA ILE A 248 20.15 -3.29 2.53
C ILE A 248 21.12 -3.25 1.35
N TYR A 249 20.66 -2.90 0.15
CA TYR A 249 21.48 -2.98 -1.07
C TYR A 249 22.27 -1.71 -1.38
N SER A 250 21.89 -0.57 -0.81
CA SER A 250 22.59 0.71 -0.97
C SER A 250 23.69 0.93 0.06
N GLN A 251 23.89 0.03 1.03
CA GLN A 251 25.06 0.12 1.91
C GLN A 251 26.32 -0.18 1.09
N PRO A 252 27.28 0.76 1.00
CA PRO A 252 28.56 0.47 0.38
C PRO A 252 29.20 -0.68 1.14
N SER A 253 29.69 -1.66 0.40
CA SER A 253 30.59 -2.69 0.90
C SER A 253 31.89 -2.04 1.40
N SER A 254 31.86 -1.48 2.61
CA SER A 254 33.00 -0.97 3.36
C SER A 254 32.95 -1.66 4.72
N SER A 255 33.61 -2.79 4.92
CA SER A 255 35.02 -2.78 5.30
C SER A 255 35.60 -4.21 5.29
N SER A 256 36.17 -4.61 4.17
CA SER A 256 37.27 -5.59 4.12
C SER A 256 38.53 -4.85 3.67
N ARG A 257 39.06 -4.00 4.55
CA ARG A 257 40.46 -3.59 4.47
C ARG A 257 41.20 -4.33 5.57
N SER A 258 41.73 -5.48 5.17
CA SER A 258 42.95 -6.04 5.71
C SER A 258 44.06 -4.99 5.69
N GLY A 259 44.63 -4.73 6.87
CA GLY A 259 45.85 -3.99 7.11
C GLY A 259 46.42 -4.49 8.42
#